data_AF-A0A7R9F3H5-F1
#
_entry.id   AF-A0A7R9F3H5-F1
#
_cell.length_a   1.000
_cell.length_b   1.000
_cell.length_c   1.000
_cell.angle_alpha   90.00
_cell.angle_beta   90.00
_cell.angle_gamma   90.00
#
_symmetry.space_group_name_H-M   'P 1'
#
loop_
_entity.id
_entity.type
_entity.pdbx_description
1 polymer ?
#
loop_
_entity_poly.entity_id
_entity_poly.type
_entity_poly.pdbx_seq_one_letter_code
_entity_poly.pdbx_strand_id
1 'polypeptide(L)'
;MLGNKPGEQFTAIIYSQLGSSTMNTAPLFRLVRNVAHSQYVARIVVIWSGEKSPPAKSRWPILPVSLPLNVLQNPSNTNGDVLLQAHSISQRFYPHSLIQTDSVLSLDEDCLLTTDEVDFAFQVWVSFPDRIVGYPARSHYWDDAKGSWGYTSKWTNDYSIVLTGAAFYHRYYNFLYTHWLSPLLHKTVEQSQNCEDILMNFLVSHVTRRPPVKVTQRKQYKEQPPGGARLRLAIAAAMFWLTECTSIMDKDEGRRGRENIEQKKINLQDCWKPQGRGKDISGDCNGVATEERLEQSLQGGMAQTGKGGRNELEVENVYFQAKLKSMKKLF
;
A
#
# COMPACT_ATOMS: atom_id res chain seq x y z
N MET A 1 -18.92 -0.56 -0.87
CA MET A 1 -18.94 -0.68 -2.36
C MET A 1 -18.13 0.48 -2.92
N LEU A 2 -17.29 0.26 -3.93
CA LEU A 2 -16.60 1.37 -4.61
C LEU A 2 -17.66 2.27 -5.28
N GLY A 3 -17.70 3.55 -4.89
CA GLY A 3 -18.68 4.53 -5.39
C GLY A 3 -19.78 4.95 -4.39
N ASN A 4 -19.92 4.28 -3.25
CA ASN A 4 -20.75 4.76 -2.14
C ASN A 4 -19.91 5.58 -1.15
N LYS A 5 -20.56 6.42 -0.32
CA LYS A 5 -19.90 7.11 0.79
C LYS A 5 -19.16 6.05 1.64
N PRO A 6 -17.83 6.17 1.82
CA PRO A 6 -17.09 5.19 2.62
C PRO A 6 -17.56 5.23 4.07
N GLY A 7 -17.47 4.10 4.77
CA GLY A 7 -17.74 4.04 6.20
C GLY A 7 -16.86 4.99 7.02
N GLU A 8 -17.35 5.38 8.20
CA GLU A 8 -16.71 6.39 9.07
C GLU A 8 -15.61 5.80 9.97
N GLN A 9 -15.24 4.53 9.76
CA GLN A 9 -14.24 3.82 10.55
C GLN A 9 -13.31 2.99 9.68
N PHE A 10 -12.15 2.62 10.23
CA PHE A 10 -11.15 1.76 9.57
C PHE A 10 -10.75 0.56 10.43
N THR A 11 -10.22 -0.47 9.78
CA THR A 11 -9.54 -1.59 10.43
C THR A 11 -8.03 -1.46 10.20
N ALA A 12 -7.26 -1.45 11.29
CA ALA A 12 -5.80 -1.43 11.20
C ALA A 12 -5.25 -2.84 11.06
N ILE A 13 -4.38 -3.05 10.07
CA ILE A 13 -3.62 -4.27 9.85
C ILE A 13 -2.14 -3.94 10.07
N ILE A 14 -1.55 -4.48 11.14
CA ILE A 14 -0.13 -4.32 11.44
C ILE A 14 0.58 -5.62 11.09
N TYR A 15 1.47 -5.59 10.10
CA TYR A 15 2.29 -6.74 9.74
C TYR A 15 3.55 -6.76 10.60
N SER A 16 3.80 -7.91 11.26
CA SER A 16 4.90 -8.06 12.19
C SER A 16 5.77 -9.27 11.87
N GLN A 17 7.08 -9.05 11.76
CA GLN A 17 8.10 -10.07 11.51
C GLN A 17 9.02 -10.27 12.73
N LEU A 18 8.69 -9.71 13.89
CA LEU A 18 9.45 -9.92 15.12
C LEU A 18 9.57 -11.42 15.45
N GLY A 19 10.76 -11.99 15.26
CA GLY A 19 11.04 -13.42 15.46
C GLY A 19 12.14 -13.73 16.48
N SER A 20 12.94 -12.75 16.91
CA SER A 20 14.03 -12.99 17.87
C SER A 20 13.64 -12.65 19.31
N SER A 21 14.09 -13.45 20.26
CA SER A 21 13.93 -13.20 21.72
C SER A 21 14.64 -11.93 22.20
N THR A 22 15.54 -11.36 21.39
CA THR A 22 16.25 -10.12 21.66
C THR A 22 15.62 -8.89 20.98
N MET A 23 14.57 -9.06 20.18
CA MET A 23 13.94 -7.94 19.47
C MET A 23 13.05 -7.11 20.39
N ASN A 24 13.18 -5.80 20.27
CA ASN A 24 12.44 -4.82 21.06
C ASN A 24 10.99 -4.69 20.55
N THR A 25 10.01 -5.13 21.33
CA THR A 25 8.57 -4.98 20.98
C THR A 25 8.03 -3.57 21.26
N ALA A 26 8.83 -2.66 21.81
CA ALA A 26 8.37 -1.32 22.19
C ALA A 26 7.84 -0.47 21.01
N PRO A 27 8.43 -0.50 19.79
CA PRO A 27 7.88 0.20 18.62
C PRO A 27 6.47 -0.29 18.28
N LEU A 28 6.28 -1.60 18.13
CA LEU A 28 4.97 -2.22 17.87
C LEU A 28 3.94 -1.84 18.94
N PHE A 29 4.30 -1.92 20.23
CA PHE A 29 3.38 -1.57 21.31
C PHE A 29 3.07 -0.08 21.40
N ARG A 30 3.99 0.78 20.96
CA ARG A 30 3.72 2.22 20.81
C ARG A 30 2.77 2.47 19.64
N LEU A 31 3.01 1.84 18.50
CA LEU A 31 2.16 1.95 17.32
C LEU A 31 0.73 1.49 17.62
N VAL A 32 0.56 0.32 18.25
CA VAL A 32 -0.76 -0.20 18.68
C VAL A 32 -1.49 0.82 19.56
N ARG A 33 -0.81 1.46 20.53
CA ARG A 33 -1.42 2.51 21.37
C ARG A 33 -1.82 3.74 20.56
N ASN A 34 -0.95 4.21 19.67
CA ASN A 34 -1.23 5.39 18.84
C ASN A 34 -2.44 5.16 17.94
N VAL A 35 -2.54 3.98 17.31
CA VAL A 35 -3.70 3.59 16.50
C VAL A 35 -4.94 3.44 17.37
N ALA A 36 -4.83 2.83 18.55
CA ALA A 36 -5.96 2.62 19.45
C ALA A 36 -6.58 3.92 20.02
N HIS A 37 -5.83 5.01 20.02
CA HIS A 37 -6.34 6.34 20.41
C HIS A 37 -7.06 7.07 19.28
N SER A 38 -7.01 6.56 18.03
CA SER A 38 -7.77 7.13 16.93
C SER A 38 -9.26 7.01 17.23
N GLN A 39 -10.02 8.07 16.96
CA GLN A 39 -11.48 8.04 17.11
C GLN A 39 -12.19 7.22 16.01
N TYR A 40 -11.48 6.88 14.92
CA TYR A 40 -12.04 6.20 13.76
C TYR A 40 -11.66 4.70 13.70
N VAL A 41 -10.81 4.20 14.61
CA VAL A 41 -10.42 2.79 14.59
C VAL A 41 -11.56 1.90 15.10
N ALA A 42 -11.97 0.93 14.28
CA ALA A 42 -12.95 -0.08 14.67
C ALA A 42 -12.31 -1.36 15.21
N ARG A 43 -11.12 -1.71 14.72
CA ARG A 43 -10.41 -2.94 15.08
C ARG A 43 -8.92 -2.82 14.75
N ILE A 44 -8.09 -3.47 15.55
CA ILE A 44 -6.67 -3.68 15.25
C ILE A 44 -6.44 -5.18 15.07
N VAL A 45 -5.84 -5.55 13.94
CA VAL A 45 -5.39 -6.92 13.66
C VAL A 45 -3.89 -6.88 13.45
N VAL A 46 -3.16 -7.67 14.24
CA VAL A 46 -1.73 -7.89 14.05
C VAL A 46 -1.54 -9.21 13.32
N ILE A 47 -0.93 -9.14 12.14
CA ILE A 47 -0.52 -10.32 11.38
C ILE A 47 0.90 -10.66 11.82
N TRP A 48 1.02 -11.72 12.60
CA TRP A 48 2.28 -12.17 13.20
C TRP A 48 2.93 -13.23 12.30
N SER A 49 3.91 -12.80 11.52
CA SER A 49 4.73 -13.64 10.63
C SER A 49 6.06 -14.05 11.28
N GLY A 50 6.32 -13.66 12.53
CA GLY A 50 7.50 -14.10 13.27
C GLY A 50 7.50 -15.61 13.52
N GLU A 51 8.67 -16.24 13.42
CA GLU A 51 8.84 -17.68 13.66
C GLU A 51 8.45 -18.09 15.08
N LYS A 52 8.77 -17.24 16.07
CA LYS A 52 8.38 -17.44 17.47
C LYS A 52 6.95 -16.99 17.71
N SER A 53 6.31 -17.57 18.71
CA SER A 53 4.98 -17.15 19.13
C SER A 53 4.94 -15.67 19.56
N PRO A 54 3.82 -14.97 19.32
CA PRO A 54 3.65 -13.60 19.76
C PRO A 54 3.77 -13.46 21.29
N PRO A 55 4.09 -12.26 21.80
CA PRO A 55 4.08 -11.99 23.23
C PRO A 55 2.77 -12.42 23.88
N ALA A 56 2.85 -12.93 25.11
CA ALA A 56 1.68 -13.29 25.90
C ALA A 56 0.70 -12.10 25.98
N LYS A 57 -0.61 -12.39 26.01
CA LYS A 57 -1.67 -11.36 25.99
C LYS A 57 -1.47 -10.26 27.05
N SER A 58 -0.94 -10.60 28.23
CA SER A 58 -0.65 -9.66 29.32
C SER A 58 0.43 -8.63 29.01
N ARG A 59 1.28 -8.86 27.99
CA ARG A 59 2.33 -7.94 27.57
C ARG A 59 1.83 -6.87 26.60
N TRP A 60 0.70 -7.10 25.95
CA TRP A 60 0.14 -6.16 24.99
C TRP A 60 -0.41 -4.92 25.72
N PRO A 61 -0.41 -3.75 25.06
CA PRO A 61 -0.99 -2.55 25.65
C PRO A 61 -2.46 -2.76 26.06
N ILE A 62 -2.84 -2.18 27.19
CA ILE A 62 -4.24 -2.13 27.62
C ILE A 62 -4.98 -1.16 26.69
N LEU A 63 -6.01 -1.65 26.00
CA LEU A 63 -6.83 -0.89 25.06
C LEU A 63 -8.23 -0.63 25.64
N PRO A 64 -8.99 0.33 25.09
CA PRO A 64 -10.41 0.49 25.42
C PRO A 64 -11.17 -0.84 25.25
N VAL A 65 -12.08 -1.15 26.19
CA VAL A 65 -12.83 -2.42 26.20
C VAL A 65 -13.62 -2.65 24.91
N SER A 66 -14.09 -1.58 24.27
CA SER A 66 -14.83 -1.62 23.01
C SER A 66 -13.96 -1.86 21.78
N LEU A 67 -12.63 -1.78 21.86
CA LEU A 67 -11.71 -1.89 20.73
C LEU A 67 -11.06 -3.28 20.67
N PRO A 68 -11.44 -4.16 19.73
CA PRO A 68 -10.83 -5.48 19.61
C PRO A 68 -9.39 -5.39 19.08
N LEU A 69 -8.48 -6.09 19.77
CA LEU A 69 -7.14 -6.41 19.28
C LEU A 69 -7.05 -7.91 19.01
N ASN A 70 -6.85 -8.27 17.74
CA ASN A 70 -6.67 -9.65 17.30
C ASN A 70 -5.22 -9.86 16.85
N VAL A 71 -4.57 -10.91 17.34
CA VAL A 71 -3.23 -11.31 16.85
C VAL A 71 -3.42 -12.62 16.10
N LEU A 72 -3.18 -12.59 14.79
CA LEU A 72 -3.26 -13.75 13.91
C LEU A 72 -1.85 -14.26 13.65
N GLN A 73 -1.60 -15.53 13.97
CA GLN A 73 -0.40 -16.23 13.57
C GLN A 73 -0.84 -17.43 12.74
N ASN A 74 -0.31 -17.56 11.51
CA ASN A 74 -0.59 -18.73 10.71
C ASN A 74 0.14 -19.94 11.32
N PRO A 75 -0.53 -21.10 11.47
CA PRO A 75 0.13 -22.30 11.96
C PRO A 75 1.20 -22.72 10.96
N SER A 76 2.46 -22.76 11.42
CA SER A 76 3.64 -23.10 10.62
C SER A 76 3.68 -24.54 10.11
N ASN A 77 2.72 -25.39 10.52
CA ASN A 77 2.78 -26.84 10.30
C ASN A 77 1.40 -27.41 9.93
N THR A 78 1.02 -27.42 8.64
CA THR A 78 0.20 -28.49 8.04
C THR A 78 0.29 -28.44 6.51
N ASN A 79 1.05 -29.39 5.96
CA ASN A 79 1.12 -29.80 4.54
C ASN A 79 1.75 -28.78 3.55
N GLY A 80 2.68 -29.29 2.73
CA GLY A 80 3.65 -28.51 1.95
C GLY A 80 3.11 -27.50 0.93
N ASP A 81 1.84 -27.53 0.57
CA ASP A 81 1.21 -26.55 -0.35
C ASP A 81 0.75 -25.26 0.37
N VAL A 82 0.49 -25.31 1.68
CA VAL A 82 0.03 -24.14 2.48
C VAL A 82 1.22 -23.35 3.07
N LEU A 83 2.40 -23.96 3.12
CA LEU A 83 3.61 -23.36 3.70
C LEU A 83 4.08 -22.08 2.97
N LEU A 84 3.85 -22.03 1.66
CA LEU A 84 4.21 -20.90 0.79
C LEU A 84 3.44 -19.61 1.15
N GLN A 85 2.15 -19.74 1.51
CA GLN A 85 1.38 -18.60 2.00
C GLN A 85 1.67 -18.24 3.47
N ALA A 86 2.16 -19.19 4.27
CA ALA A 86 2.38 -19.00 5.71
C ALA A 86 3.55 -18.06 6.08
N HIS A 87 4.45 -17.76 5.13
CA HIS A 87 5.57 -16.84 5.32
C HIS A 87 5.62 -15.71 4.28
N SER A 88 4.58 -15.56 3.45
CA SER A 88 4.53 -14.50 2.46
C SER A 88 4.28 -13.14 3.10
N ILE A 89 5.06 -12.13 2.73
CA ILE A 89 4.82 -10.73 3.10
C ILE A 89 3.43 -10.23 2.65
N SER A 90 2.81 -10.90 1.67
CA SER A 90 1.45 -10.62 1.19
C SER A 90 0.34 -10.99 2.18
N GLN A 91 0.61 -11.67 3.31
CA GLN A 91 -0.41 -12.06 4.28
C GLN A 91 -1.27 -10.90 4.82
N ARG A 92 -0.69 -9.70 4.88
CA ARG A 92 -1.38 -8.47 5.25
C ARG A 92 -2.52 -8.08 4.28
N PHE A 93 -2.51 -8.61 3.06
CA PHE A 93 -3.51 -8.35 2.02
C PHE A 93 -4.54 -9.47 1.88
N TYR A 94 -4.45 -10.54 2.66
CA TYR A 94 -5.48 -11.56 2.65
C TYR A 94 -6.83 -10.97 3.14
N PRO A 95 -7.98 -11.32 2.52
CA PRO A 95 -9.29 -10.80 2.88
C PRO A 95 -9.81 -11.45 4.17
N HIS A 96 -9.15 -11.18 5.29
CA HIS A 96 -9.53 -11.70 6.61
C HIS A 96 -10.98 -11.30 6.95
N SER A 97 -11.76 -12.24 7.48
CA SER A 97 -13.16 -12.01 7.90
C SER A 97 -13.29 -10.94 9.01
N LEU A 98 -12.20 -10.66 9.72
CA LEU A 98 -12.11 -9.59 10.71
C LEU A 98 -12.14 -8.18 10.08
N ILE A 99 -11.87 -8.04 8.78
CA ILE A 99 -11.87 -6.77 8.05
C ILE A 99 -13.31 -6.44 7.60
N GLN A 100 -14.02 -5.74 8.48
CA GLN A 100 -15.44 -5.41 8.27
C GLN A 100 -15.65 -3.98 7.77
N THR A 101 -14.67 -3.11 7.93
CA THR A 101 -14.69 -1.71 7.47
C THR A 101 -14.31 -1.61 5.99
N ASP A 102 -14.77 -0.56 5.32
CA ASP A 102 -14.37 -0.31 3.93
C ASP A 102 -12.91 0.14 3.81
N SER A 103 -12.40 0.84 4.84
CA SER A 103 -11.02 1.34 4.90
C SER A 103 -10.09 0.41 5.67
N VAL A 104 -8.94 0.11 5.08
CA VAL A 104 -7.87 -0.63 5.74
C VAL A 104 -6.68 0.30 5.94
N LEU A 105 -6.25 0.49 7.17
CA LEU A 105 -4.95 1.09 7.50
C LEU A 105 -3.92 -0.02 7.58
N SER A 106 -3.02 -0.09 6.61
CA SER A 106 -1.95 -1.07 6.60
C SER A 106 -0.66 -0.44 7.13
N LEU A 107 0.02 -1.16 8.03
CA LEU A 107 1.15 -0.66 8.80
C LEU A 107 2.25 -1.72 8.93
N ASP A 108 3.50 -1.28 8.86
CA ASP A 108 4.64 -2.05 9.32
C ASP A 108 4.82 -1.87 10.84
N GLU A 109 5.37 -2.87 11.51
CA GLU A 109 5.51 -2.93 12.98
C GLU A 109 6.35 -1.81 13.60
N ASP A 110 7.26 -1.20 12.83
CA ASP A 110 8.17 -0.14 13.26
C ASP A 110 7.70 1.26 12.86
N CYS A 111 6.51 1.36 12.26
CA CYS A 111 5.91 2.61 11.83
C CYS A 111 5.75 3.59 13.01
N LEU A 112 6.14 4.85 12.79
CA LEU A 112 6.25 5.87 13.83
C LEU A 112 5.08 6.87 13.84
N LEU A 113 3.94 6.52 13.24
CA LEU A 113 2.79 7.43 13.15
C LEU A 113 2.21 7.76 14.52
N THR A 114 1.90 9.04 14.70
CA THR A 114 1.10 9.55 15.82
C THR A 114 -0.39 9.38 15.57
N THR A 115 -1.22 9.46 16.61
CA THR A 115 -2.69 9.41 16.48
C THR A 115 -3.22 10.51 15.56
N ASP A 116 -2.71 11.74 15.67
CA ASP A 116 -3.08 12.87 14.80
C ASP A 116 -2.83 12.55 13.31
N GLU A 117 -1.71 11.89 13.02
CA GLU A 117 -1.35 11.49 11.65
C GLU A 117 -2.24 10.35 11.14
N VAL A 118 -2.58 9.38 12.01
CA VAL A 118 -3.54 8.33 11.66
C VAL A 118 -4.91 8.93 11.30
N ASP A 119 -5.44 9.81 12.16
CA ASP A 119 -6.74 10.46 11.97
C ASP A 119 -6.76 11.33 10.72
N PHE A 120 -5.68 12.09 10.48
CA PHE A 120 -5.59 12.92 9.28
C PHE A 120 -5.57 12.10 7.99
N ALA A 121 -4.71 11.09 7.91
CA ALA A 121 -4.62 10.27 6.70
C ALA A 121 -5.93 9.51 6.43
N PHE A 122 -6.65 9.11 7.49
CA PHE A 122 -8.00 8.54 7.35
C PHE A 122 -8.97 9.54 6.72
N GLN A 123 -9.02 10.78 7.21
CA GLN A 123 -9.88 11.83 6.66
C GLN A 123 -9.55 12.17 5.20
N VAL A 124 -8.26 12.19 4.86
CA VAL A 124 -7.83 12.32 3.46
C VAL A 124 -8.31 11.13 2.63
N TRP A 125 -8.18 9.90 3.14
CA TRP A 125 -8.68 8.71 2.47
C TRP A 125 -10.20 8.72 2.27
N VAL A 126 -10.97 9.22 3.23
CA VAL A 126 -12.44 9.39 3.08
C VAL A 126 -12.79 10.29 1.88
N SER A 127 -11.94 11.26 1.55
CA SER A 127 -12.08 12.12 0.36
C SER A 127 -11.68 11.42 -0.95
N PHE A 128 -10.86 10.36 -0.87
CA PHE A 128 -10.31 9.63 -2.01
C PHE A 128 -10.39 8.10 -1.79
N PRO A 129 -11.59 7.54 -1.55
CA PRO A 129 -11.75 6.18 -1.05
C PRO A 129 -11.33 5.10 -2.05
N ASP A 130 -11.24 5.44 -3.33
CA ASP A 130 -10.78 4.59 -4.42
C ASP A 130 -9.25 4.61 -4.60
N ARG A 131 -8.50 5.36 -3.80
CA ARG A 131 -7.04 5.53 -3.97
C ARG A 131 -6.28 5.05 -2.75
N ILE A 132 -5.00 4.72 -2.94
CA ILE A 132 -4.06 4.52 -1.82
C ILE A 132 -3.69 5.91 -1.29
N VAL A 133 -3.83 6.11 0.01
CA VAL A 133 -3.46 7.36 0.70
C VAL A 133 -2.45 7.04 1.79
N GLY A 134 -1.24 7.60 1.74
CA GLY A 134 -0.20 7.22 2.72
C GLY A 134 1.05 8.08 2.69
N TYR A 135 2.01 7.71 3.55
CA TYR A 135 3.15 8.57 3.87
C TYR A 135 4.40 8.31 3.02
N PRO A 136 4.97 7.09 2.98
CA PRO A 136 6.24 6.87 2.33
C PRO A 136 5.99 6.79 0.83
N ALA A 137 6.48 7.77 0.08
CA ALA A 137 6.32 7.81 -1.37
C ALA A 137 7.59 7.40 -2.08
N ARG A 138 7.41 6.79 -3.26
CA ARG A 138 8.46 6.27 -4.15
C ARG A 138 8.07 6.53 -5.59
N SER A 139 9.01 6.35 -6.51
CA SER A 139 8.73 6.47 -7.93
C SER A 139 9.35 5.33 -8.72
N HIS A 140 8.71 5.00 -9.83
CA HIS A 140 9.35 4.32 -10.95
C HIS A 140 9.69 5.33 -12.05
N TYR A 141 10.62 4.98 -12.92
CA TYR A 141 11.03 5.78 -14.08
C TYR A 141 11.49 4.86 -15.21
N TRP A 142 11.38 5.31 -16.45
CA TRP A 142 11.94 4.59 -17.58
C TRP A 142 13.44 4.94 -17.72
N ASP A 143 14.30 3.93 -17.76
CA ASP A 143 15.74 4.10 -18.00
C ASP A 143 16.04 3.78 -19.47
N ASP A 144 16.15 4.82 -20.29
CA ASP A 144 16.42 4.70 -21.74
C ASP A 144 17.74 3.97 -22.03
N ALA A 145 18.74 4.13 -21.16
CA ALA A 145 20.05 3.49 -21.36
C ALA A 145 19.96 1.97 -21.17
N LYS A 146 19.04 1.51 -20.31
CA LYS A 146 18.81 0.08 -20.06
C LYS A 146 17.63 -0.50 -20.85
N GLY A 147 16.77 0.35 -21.41
CA GLY A 147 15.51 -0.06 -22.03
C GLY A 147 14.59 -0.79 -21.05
N SER A 148 14.61 -0.40 -19.77
CA SER A 148 13.85 -1.04 -18.70
C SER A 148 13.27 -0.04 -17.72
N TRP A 149 12.26 -0.44 -16.95
CA TRP A 149 11.80 0.33 -15.81
C TRP A 149 12.85 0.31 -14.69
N GLY A 150 12.90 1.38 -13.92
CA GLY A 150 13.76 1.60 -12.77
C GLY A 150 12.93 2.03 -11.56
N TYR A 151 13.34 1.62 -10.36
CA TYR A 151 12.75 2.09 -9.10
C TYR A 151 13.68 3.11 -8.41
N THR A 152 13.10 4.13 -7.76
CA THR A 152 13.85 5.13 -6.99
C THR A 152 13.21 5.44 -5.64
N SER A 153 14.07 5.53 -4.63
CA SER A 153 13.73 6.00 -3.28
C SER A 153 14.13 7.45 -3.02
N LYS A 154 14.59 8.16 -4.06
CA LYS A 154 14.93 9.59 -3.95
C LYS A 154 13.70 10.37 -3.47
N TRP A 155 13.94 11.28 -2.53
CA TRP A 155 12.93 12.20 -2.04
C TRP A 155 12.69 13.29 -3.09
N THR A 156 11.75 13.03 -3.99
CA THR A 156 11.30 13.97 -5.01
C THR A 156 9.86 14.40 -4.75
N ASN A 157 9.45 15.51 -5.37
CA ASN A 157 8.03 15.87 -5.38
C ASN A 157 7.24 14.89 -6.24
N ASP A 158 7.82 14.41 -7.34
CA ASP A 158 7.27 13.37 -8.20
C ASP A 158 7.25 12.00 -7.51
N TYR A 159 6.11 11.32 -7.59
CA TYR A 159 5.91 9.98 -7.04
C TYR A 159 4.81 9.22 -7.78
N SER A 160 5.01 7.92 -7.95
CA SER A 160 4.01 7.03 -8.56
C SER A 160 3.59 5.88 -7.65
N ILE A 161 4.21 5.76 -6.48
CA ILE A 161 4.00 4.68 -5.53
C ILE A 161 3.88 5.25 -4.12
N VAL A 162 2.91 4.78 -3.34
CA VAL A 162 2.83 4.97 -1.89
C VAL A 162 2.96 3.61 -1.21
N LEU A 163 3.96 3.47 -0.33
CA LEU A 163 4.24 2.19 0.33
C LEU A 163 3.14 1.84 1.32
N THR A 164 2.68 0.59 1.25
CA THR A 164 1.55 0.11 2.05
C THR A 164 1.91 -0.02 3.53
N GLY A 165 3.20 -0.01 3.89
CA GLY A 165 3.71 0.03 5.27
C GLY A 165 3.24 1.21 6.12
N ALA A 166 2.65 2.23 5.51
CA ALA A 166 1.92 3.29 6.20
C ALA A 166 0.90 3.96 5.28
N ALA A 167 -0.13 3.21 4.89
CA ALA A 167 -1.16 3.69 3.96
C ALA A 167 -2.57 3.14 4.25
N PHE A 168 -3.55 3.97 3.93
CA PHE A 168 -4.95 3.62 3.80
C PHE A 168 -5.28 3.19 2.37
N TYR A 169 -6.12 2.18 2.23
CA TYR A 169 -6.72 1.77 0.96
C TYR A 169 -8.06 1.08 1.21
N HIS A 170 -8.84 0.86 0.15
CA HIS A 170 -10.12 0.19 0.25
C HIS A 170 -9.98 -1.35 0.36
N ARG A 171 -10.66 -2.01 1.30
CA ARG A 171 -10.57 -3.47 1.52
C ARG A 171 -10.85 -4.33 0.28
N TYR A 172 -11.58 -3.77 -0.70
CA TYR A 172 -11.86 -4.45 -1.96
C TYR A 172 -10.57 -4.83 -2.70
N TYR A 173 -9.50 -4.07 -2.52
CA TYR A 173 -8.21 -4.41 -3.11
C TYR A 173 -7.57 -5.64 -2.47
N ASN A 174 -7.90 -6.03 -1.23
CA ASN A 174 -7.49 -7.33 -0.67
C ASN A 174 -8.11 -8.49 -1.44
N PHE A 175 -9.40 -8.36 -1.78
CA PHE A 175 -10.12 -9.36 -2.56
C PHE A 175 -9.53 -9.47 -3.98
N LEU A 176 -9.33 -8.35 -4.65
CA LEU A 176 -8.69 -8.35 -5.97
C LEU A 176 -7.26 -8.88 -5.92
N TYR A 177 -6.47 -8.46 -4.94
CA TYR A 177 -5.11 -8.93 -4.76
C TYR A 177 -5.09 -10.46 -4.63
N THR A 178 -5.97 -11.04 -3.83
CA THR A 178 -5.97 -12.48 -3.55
C THR A 178 -6.61 -13.33 -4.65
N HIS A 179 -7.62 -12.81 -5.36
CA HIS A 179 -8.45 -13.62 -6.26
C HIS A 179 -8.34 -13.24 -7.74
N TRP A 180 -7.77 -12.09 -8.08
CA TRP A 180 -7.71 -11.60 -9.46
C TRP A 180 -6.30 -11.51 -10.03
N LEU A 181 -5.28 -11.35 -9.18
CA LEU A 181 -3.90 -11.30 -9.67
C LEU A 181 -3.46 -12.67 -10.18
N SER A 182 -2.60 -12.65 -11.21
CA SER A 182 -2.08 -13.87 -11.82
C SER A 182 -1.19 -14.61 -10.81
N PRO A 183 -1.15 -15.97 -10.85
CA PRO A 183 -0.23 -16.74 -10.00
C PRO A 183 1.24 -16.34 -10.20
N LEU A 184 1.59 -15.84 -11.39
CA LEU A 184 2.94 -15.34 -11.69
C LEU A 184 3.30 -14.14 -10.81
N LEU A 185 2.42 -13.15 -10.71
CA LEU A 185 2.65 -11.95 -9.89
C LEU A 185 2.78 -12.28 -8.40
N HIS A 186 1.93 -13.20 -7.90
CA HIS A 186 2.05 -13.71 -6.54
C HIS A 186 3.39 -14.39 -6.29
N LYS A 187 3.82 -15.26 -7.22
CA LYS A 187 5.10 -15.96 -7.13
C LYS A 187 6.29 -15.00 -7.18
N THR A 188 6.23 -13.93 -7.98
CA THR A 188 7.27 -12.89 -8.01
C THR A 188 7.45 -12.20 -6.65
N VAL A 189 6.35 -11.83 -5.99
CA VAL A 189 6.39 -11.23 -4.64
C VAL A 189 6.91 -12.22 -3.62
N GLU A 190 6.46 -13.48 -3.68
CA GLU A 190 6.90 -14.51 -2.76
C GLU A 190 8.39 -14.84 -2.89
N GLN A 191 8.90 -14.97 -4.12
CA GLN A 191 10.31 -15.28 -4.37
C GLN A 191 11.24 -14.13 -3.99
N SER A 192 10.80 -12.89 -4.19
CA SER A 192 11.59 -11.71 -3.84
C SER A 192 11.48 -11.34 -2.35
N GLN A 193 10.46 -11.85 -1.64
CA GLN A 193 10.10 -11.41 -0.28
C GLN A 193 9.99 -9.89 -0.19
N ASN A 194 9.46 -9.27 -1.24
CA ASN A 194 9.37 -7.82 -1.44
C ASN A 194 8.31 -7.51 -2.50
N CYS A 195 8.15 -6.23 -2.85
CA CYS A 195 7.33 -5.74 -3.95
C CYS A 195 5.81 -5.93 -3.79
N GLU A 196 5.31 -6.38 -2.63
CA GLU A 196 3.89 -6.54 -2.38
C GLU A 196 3.18 -5.18 -2.40
N ASP A 197 3.86 -4.13 -1.96
CA ASP A 197 3.43 -2.75 -2.01
C ASP A 197 3.39 -2.19 -3.44
N ILE A 198 4.40 -2.50 -4.26
CA ILE A 198 4.43 -2.17 -5.68
C ILE A 198 3.25 -2.85 -6.38
N LEU A 199 3.06 -4.15 -6.16
CA LEU A 199 1.97 -4.91 -6.76
C LEU A 199 0.60 -4.34 -6.38
N MET A 200 0.42 -3.95 -5.11
CA MET A 200 -0.79 -3.27 -4.67
C MET A 200 -0.99 -1.92 -5.38
N ASN A 201 0.06 -1.12 -5.57
CA ASN A 201 -0.04 0.15 -6.31
C ASN A 201 -0.40 -0.05 -7.78
N PHE A 202 0.19 -1.06 -8.45
CA PHE A 202 -0.18 -1.45 -9.82
C PHE A 202 -1.65 -1.85 -9.88
N LEU A 203 -2.08 -2.77 -9.03
CA LEU A 203 -3.46 -3.24 -8.96
C LEU A 203 -4.46 -2.07 -8.79
N VAL A 204 -4.23 -1.20 -7.81
CA VAL A 204 -5.13 -0.07 -7.54
C VAL A 204 -5.14 0.91 -8.71
N SER A 205 -3.96 1.27 -9.24
CA SER A 205 -3.85 2.22 -10.35
C SER A 205 -4.45 1.65 -11.64
N HIS A 206 -4.32 0.35 -11.88
CA HIS A 206 -4.90 -0.33 -13.03
C HIS A 206 -6.43 -0.31 -12.99
N VAL A 207 -7.01 -0.61 -11.82
CA VAL A 207 -8.47 -0.67 -11.65
C VAL A 207 -9.10 0.71 -11.68
N THR A 208 -8.43 1.71 -11.09
CA THR A 208 -8.99 3.05 -10.87
C THR A 208 -8.60 4.06 -11.94
N ARG A 209 -7.50 3.79 -12.66
CA ARG A 209 -6.83 4.73 -13.56
C ARG A 209 -6.45 6.04 -12.88
N ARG A 210 -6.13 5.97 -11.59
CA ARG A 210 -5.77 7.11 -10.74
C ARG A 210 -4.50 6.81 -9.96
N PRO A 211 -3.68 7.84 -9.65
CA PRO A 211 -2.45 7.63 -8.89
C PRO A 211 -2.73 7.63 -7.39
N PRO A 212 -1.79 7.15 -6.56
CA PRO A 212 -1.90 7.27 -5.12
C PRO A 212 -1.81 8.72 -4.65
N VAL A 213 -2.28 8.98 -3.42
CA VAL A 213 -2.22 10.29 -2.75
C VAL A 213 -1.16 10.24 -1.67
N LYS A 214 -0.19 11.15 -1.75
CA LYS A 214 0.86 11.30 -0.74
C LYS A 214 0.41 12.26 0.35
N VAL A 215 0.47 11.82 1.61
CA VAL A 215 0.35 12.68 2.80
C VAL A 215 1.71 12.96 3.43
N THR A 216 1.88 14.14 4.02
CA THR A 216 3.13 14.50 4.71
C THR A 216 3.02 14.32 6.21
N GLN A 217 4.10 13.80 6.81
CA GLN A 217 4.24 13.75 8.28
C GLN A 217 4.54 15.14 8.83
N ARG A 218 4.30 15.35 10.13
CA ARG A 218 4.86 16.52 10.81
C ARG A 218 6.38 16.42 10.75
N LYS A 219 7.06 17.51 10.38
CA LYS A 219 8.51 17.56 10.21
C LYS A 219 9.20 17.21 11.55
N GLN A 220 9.62 15.96 11.71
CA GLN A 220 10.47 15.54 12.83
C GLN A 220 11.93 15.68 12.40
N TYR A 221 12.67 16.58 13.04
CA TYR A 221 14.11 16.73 12.85
C TYR A 221 14.81 15.53 13.48
N LYS A 222 15.22 14.54 12.69
CA LYS A 222 16.16 13.50 13.14
C LYS A 222 17.18 13.20 12.05
N GLU A 223 18.44 13.23 12.45
CA GLU A 223 19.59 12.85 11.65
C GLU A 223 19.58 11.33 11.43
N GLN A 224 19.81 10.91 10.18
CA GLN A 224 20.02 9.51 9.87
C GLN A 224 21.45 9.11 10.28
N PRO A 225 21.64 8.07 11.13
CA PRO A 225 22.97 7.57 11.39
C PRO A 225 23.55 6.90 10.12
N PRO A 226 24.85 7.04 9.85
CA PRO A 226 25.48 6.44 8.67
C PRO A 226 25.44 4.91 8.75
N GLY A 227 24.78 4.28 7.77
CA GLY A 227 24.66 2.84 7.66
C GLY A 227 25.96 2.13 7.27
N GLY A 228 26.31 1.06 7.99
CA GLY A 228 27.47 0.19 7.70
C GLY A 228 27.32 -0.62 6.41
N ALA A 229 28.42 -1.23 5.93
CA ALA A 229 28.49 -1.89 4.62
C ALA A 229 27.43 -2.99 4.38
N ARG A 230 27.04 -3.75 5.42
CA ARG A 230 25.97 -4.78 5.31
C ARG A 230 24.59 -4.18 5.01
N LEU A 231 24.29 -3.00 5.57
CA LEU A 231 23.03 -2.30 5.30
C LEU A 231 23.00 -1.80 3.85
N ARG A 232 24.13 -1.35 3.31
CA ARG A 232 24.24 -0.91 1.90
C ARG A 232 23.99 -2.05 0.90
N LEU A 233 24.51 -3.25 1.18
CA LEU A 233 24.28 -4.44 0.35
C LEU A 233 22.82 -4.89 0.37
N ALA A 234 22.18 -4.91 1.54
CA ALA A 234 20.76 -5.23 1.66
C ALA A 234 19.88 -4.21 0.92
N ILE A 235 20.20 -2.91 1.03
CA ILE A 235 19.51 -1.85 0.29
C ILE A 235 19.68 -2.03 -1.21
N ALA A 236 20.89 -2.34 -1.70
CA ALA A 236 21.14 -2.56 -3.12
C ALA A 236 20.36 -3.77 -3.67
N ALA A 237 20.32 -4.87 -2.92
CA ALA A 237 19.53 -6.06 -3.27
C ALA A 237 18.03 -5.75 -3.32
N ALA A 238 17.50 -5.01 -2.34
CA ALA A 238 16.10 -4.59 -2.35
C ALA A 238 15.78 -3.70 -3.57
N MET A 239 16.64 -2.72 -3.86
CA MET A 239 16.48 -1.84 -5.02
C MET A 239 16.50 -2.59 -6.36
N PHE A 240 17.32 -3.64 -6.47
CA PHE A 240 17.35 -4.53 -7.62
C PHE A 240 16.01 -5.27 -7.80
N TRP A 241 15.51 -5.92 -6.74
CA TRP A 241 14.22 -6.62 -6.79
C TRP A 241 13.06 -5.69 -7.10
N LEU A 242 13.02 -4.49 -6.50
CA LEU A 242 11.98 -3.50 -6.78
C LEU A 242 11.97 -3.10 -8.26
N THR A 243 13.15 -2.98 -8.87
CA THR A 243 13.30 -2.68 -10.31
C THR A 243 12.79 -3.83 -11.18
N GLU A 244 13.17 -5.07 -10.89
CA GLU A 244 12.70 -6.24 -11.62
C GLU A 244 11.18 -6.42 -11.49
N CYS A 245 10.63 -6.26 -10.29
CA CYS A 245 9.20 -6.31 -10.03
C CYS A 245 8.44 -5.29 -10.88
N THR A 246 8.89 -4.03 -10.95
CA THR A 246 8.23 -3.02 -11.80
C THR A 246 8.20 -3.43 -13.27
N SER A 247 9.28 -4.05 -13.76
CA SER A 247 9.37 -4.50 -15.15
C SER A 247 8.49 -5.72 -15.44
N ILE A 248 8.34 -6.64 -14.49
CA ILE A 248 7.48 -7.83 -14.62
C ILE A 248 6.01 -7.41 -14.63
N MET A 249 5.61 -6.53 -13.69
CA MET A 249 4.22 -6.08 -13.55
C MET A 249 3.73 -5.33 -14.79
N ASP A 250 4.56 -4.44 -15.38
CA ASP A 250 4.23 -3.75 -16.63
C ASP A 250 4.07 -4.70 -17.83
N LYS A 251 4.87 -5.77 -17.88
CA LYS A 251 4.76 -6.79 -18.96
C LYS A 251 3.47 -7.60 -18.85
N ASP A 252 3.07 -7.99 -17.64
CA ASP A 252 1.85 -8.78 -17.38
C ASP A 252 0.57 -7.97 -17.66
N GLU A 253 0.56 -6.66 -17.35
CA GLU A 253 -0.61 -5.81 -17.63
C GLU A 253 -0.83 -5.49 -19.12
N GLY A 254 0.12 -5.85 -19.98
CA GLY A 254 0.15 -5.46 -21.39
C GLY A 254 0.45 -3.96 -21.53
N ARG A 255 1.23 -3.57 -22.55
CA ARG A 255 1.72 -2.19 -22.81
C ARG A 255 0.62 -1.13 -23.02
N ARG A 256 -0.22 -0.87 -22.00
CA ARG A 256 -1.40 0.01 -22.07
C ARG A 256 -1.48 0.98 -20.89
N GLY A 257 -0.41 1.09 -20.09
CA GLY A 257 -0.25 2.05 -18.98
C GLY A 257 0.54 3.32 -19.33
N ARG A 258 0.62 3.72 -20.61
CA ARG A 258 1.33 4.96 -21.03
C ARG A 258 0.44 6.21 -21.01
N GLU A 259 -0.51 6.30 -20.10
CA GLU A 259 -1.30 7.52 -19.93
C GLU A 259 -0.72 8.33 -18.76
N ASN A 260 -0.42 9.61 -19.00
CA ASN A 260 0.05 10.54 -17.98
C ASN A 260 -0.94 10.57 -16.81
N ILE A 261 -0.51 10.16 -15.62
CA ILE A 261 -1.36 10.10 -14.43
C ILE A 261 -1.08 11.32 -13.53
N GLU A 262 -2.08 12.18 -13.33
CA GLU A 262 -2.00 13.44 -12.54
C GLU A 262 -1.82 13.17 -11.03
N GLN A 263 -0.64 13.48 -10.49
CA GLN A 263 -0.27 13.20 -9.09
C GLN A 263 -0.90 14.21 -8.11
N LYS A 264 -1.23 13.78 -6.88
CA LYS A 264 -1.90 14.63 -5.85
C LYS A 264 -1.25 14.53 -4.47
N LYS A 265 -0.56 15.60 -4.04
CA LYS A 265 0.09 15.72 -2.72
C LYS A 265 -0.78 16.55 -1.77
N ILE A 266 -0.95 16.06 -0.53
CA ILE A 266 -1.77 16.73 0.49
C ILE A 266 -0.97 16.85 1.79
N ASN A 267 -0.85 18.05 2.31
CA ASN A 267 -0.07 18.30 3.51
C ASN A 267 -0.96 18.51 4.73
N LEU A 268 -0.63 17.80 5.82
CA LEU A 268 -1.33 17.90 7.10
C LEU A 268 -1.34 19.33 7.65
N GLN A 269 -0.24 20.07 7.51
CA GLN A 269 -0.13 21.43 8.02
C GLN A 269 -1.03 22.41 7.27
N ASP A 270 -1.25 22.17 5.99
CA ASP A 270 -2.04 23.07 5.14
C ASP A 270 -3.55 22.89 5.42
N CYS A 271 -3.96 21.71 5.89
CA CYS A 271 -5.36 21.38 6.23
C CYS A 271 -5.75 21.80 7.66
N TRP A 272 -4.80 22.27 8.47
CA TRP A 272 -5.05 22.76 9.83
C TRP A 272 -5.36 24.26 9.80
N LYS A 273 -6.63 24.65 10.00
CA LYS A 273 -6.99 26.05 10.30
C LYS A 273 -7.21 26.23 11.80
N PRO A 274 -6.53 27.18 12.48
CA PRO A 274 -6.87 27.52 13.85
C PRO A 274 -8.19 28.30 13.86
N GLN A 275 -9.30 27.65 14.23
CA GLN A 275 -10.51 28.33 14.68
C GLN A 275 -10.75 28.04 16.16
N GLY A 276 -11.24 29.05 16.88
CA GLY A 276 -11.20 29.13 18.35
C GLY A 276 -11.75 27.91 19.08
N ARG A 277 -11.04 27.52 20.15
CA ARG A 277 -11.42 26.53 21.19
C ARG A 277 -12.15 25.28 20.66
N GLY A 278 -11.52 24.59 19.71
CA GLY A 278 -11.83 23.22 19.29
C GLY A 278 -10.80 22.75 18.27
N LYS A 279 -10.24 21.55 18.43
CA LYS A 279 -9.27 20.96 17.48
C LYS A 279 -10.04 20.14 16.44
N ASP A 280 -10.70 20.79 15.50
CA ASP A 280 -11.40 20.08 14.42
C ASP A 280 -10.63 20.21 13.10
N ILE A 281 -10.37 19.07 12.46
CA ILE A 281 -9.90 19.00 11.08
C ILE A 281 -11.11 19.38 10.21
N SER A 282 -11.05 20.52 9.51
CA SER A 282 -12.13 20.90 8.59
C SER A 282 -12.24 19.84 7.49
N GLY A 283 -13.40 19.20 7.36
CA GLY A 283 -13.67 18.09 6.41
C GLY A 283 -13.63 18.44 4.92
N ASP A 284 -13.01 19.56 4.54
CA ASP A 284 -12.84 19.96 3.14
C ASP A 284 -11.35 20.19 2.81
N CYS A 285 -10.60 19.09 2.78
CA CYS A 285 -9.21 19.08 2.32
C CYS A 285 -9.10 19.18 0.79
N ASN A 286 -10.22 19.17 0.05
CA ASN A 286 -10.21 19.22 -1.41
C ASN A 286 -9.63 20.53 -1.94
N GLY A 287 -9.87 21.65 -1.25
CA GLY A 287 -9.37 22.98 -1.64
C GLY A 287 -7.93 23.30 -1.22
N VAL A 288 -7.27 22.39 -0.49
CA VAL A 288 -5.92 22.60 0.06
C VAL A 288 -4.86 21.77 -0.68
N ALA A 289 -5.28 20.82 -1.51
CA ALA A 289 -4.37 20.02 -2.30
C ALA A 289 -3.75 20.84 -3.45
N THR A 290 -2.42 20.89 -3.51
CA THR A 290 -1.69 21.42 -4.66
C THR A 290 -1.63 20.36 -5.75
N GLU A 291 -2.23 20.63 -6.91
CA GLU A 291 -2.14 19.80 -8.12
C GLU A 291 -0.91 20.22 -8.93
N GLU A 292 0.04 19.29 -9.13
CA GLU A 292 1.22 19.50 -9.96
C GLU A 292 1.03 18.76 -11.29
N ARG A 293 1.06 19.50 -12.41
CA ARG A 293 0.93 18.95 -13.77
C ARG A 293 2.31 18.66 -14.33
N LEU A 294 2.57 17.44 -14.77
CA LEU A 294 3.82 17.07 -15.44
C LEU A 294 3.63 17.09 -16.96
N GLU A 295 4.30 18.01 -17.64
CA GLU A 295 4.52 17.94 -19.09
C GLU A 295 5.64 16.92 -19.36
N GLN A 296 5.31 15.80 -19.98
CA GLN A 296 6.31 14.94 -20.62
C GLN A 296 6.37 15.29 -22.11
N SER A 297 7.47 15.94 -22.50
CA SER A 297 7.80 16.25 -23.88
C SER A 297 8.09 14.97 -24.68
N LEU A 298 7.10 14.48 -25.42
CA LEU A 298 7.30 13.52 -26.52
C LEU A 298 7.49 14.29 -27.82
N GLN A 299 8.73 14.53 -28.23
CA GLN A 299 9.04 14.83 -29.62
C GLN A 299 9.92 13.72 -30.21
N GLY A 300 9.39 13.13 -31.29
CA GLY A 300 10.18 12.42 -32.29
C GLY A 300 10.02 10.90 -32.29
N GLY A 301 9.31 10.36 -33.29
CA GLY A 301 9.42 8.95 -33.64
C GLY A 301 8.21 8.26 -34.27
N MET A 302 7.43 8.91 -35.14
CA MET A 302 6.59 8.16 -36.09
C MET A 302 7.47 7.67 -37.25
N ALA A 303 7.72 6.36 -37.35
CA ALA A 303 7.91 5.66 -38.63
C ALA A 303 7.90 4.13 -38.46
N GLN A 304 6.86 3.50 -39.02
CA GLN A 304 6.79 2.19 -39.70
C GLN A 304 7.41 0.95 -39.01
N THR A 305 6.64 -0.09 -38.69
CA THR A 305 6.28 -1.25 -39.55
C THR A 305 5.39 -2.15 -38.66
N GLY A 306 4.38 -2.95 -39.07
CA GLY A 306 4.22 -3.81 -40.24
C GLY A 306 3.89 -5.23 -39.75
N LYS A 307 2.59 -5.61 -39.81
CA LYS A 307 1.98 -6.96 -39.85
C LYS A 307 2.52 -8.14 -38.98
N GLY A 308 1.58 -8.77 -38.24
CA GLY A 308 1.49 -10.24 -38.14
C GLY A 308 1.53 -10.82 -36.73
N GLY A 309 0.42 -11.44 -36.29
CA GLY A 309 0.38 -12.27 -35.08
C GLY A 309 -0.91 -12.12 -34.26
N ARG A 310 -2.06 -12.52 -34.81
CA ARG A 310 -3.24 -12.87 -34.01
C ARG A 310 -3.07 -14.30 -33.52
N ASN A 311 -3.20 -14.53 -32.22
CA ASN A 311 -4.09 -15.53 -31.59
C ASN A 311 -3.71 -15.73 -30.10
N GLU A 312 -4.71 -16.09 -29.29
CA GLU A 312 -4.73 -16.34 -27.82
C GLU A 312 -4.92 -15.14 -26.86
N LEU A 313 -4.21 -14.02 -26.96
CA LEU A 313 -4.35 -12.91 -25.98
C LEU A 313 -5.60 -12.02 -26.15
N GLU A 314 -6.28 -12.06 -27.30
CA GLU A 314 -7.52 -11.29 -27.52
C GLU A 314 -8.74 -11.94 -26.86
N VAL A 315 -8.73 -13.25 -26.61
CA VAL A 315 -9.90 -13.98 -26.08
C VAL A 315 -10.07 -13.75 -24.58
N GLU A 316 -8.98 -13.67 -23.81
CA GLU A 316 -9.03 -13.35 -22.38
C GLU A 316 -9.45 -11.88 -22.12
N ASN A 317 -9.08 -10.95 -23.00
CA ASN A 317 -9.42 -9.52 -22.88
C ASN A 317 -10.91 -9.24 -23.17
N VAL A 318 -11.52 -9.97 -24.11
CA VAL A 318 -12.96 -9.90 -24.36
C VAL A 318 -13.75 -10.49 -23.18
N TYR A 319 -13.25 -11.58 -22.57
CA TYR A 319 -13.84 -12.16 -21.36
C TYR A 319 -13.77 -11.20 -20.16
N PHE A 320 -12.65 -10.48 -20.00
CA PHE A 320 -12.43 -9.46 -18.97
C PHE A 320 -13.43 -8.30 -19.08
N GLN A 321 -13.60 -7.73 -20.29
CA GLN A 321 -14.55 -6.64 -20.54
C GLN A 321 -16.01 -7.08 -20.44
N ALA A 322 -16.32 -8.32 -20.84
CA ALA A 322 -17.66 -8.90 -20.73
C ALA A 322 -18.05 -9.16 -19.27
N LYS A 323 -17.13 -9.65 -18.41
CA LYS A 323 -17.37 -9.82 -16.97
C LYS A 323 -17.56 -8.49 -16.25
N LEU A 324 -16.76 -7.47 -16.58
CA LEU A 324 -16.91 -6.10 -16.05
C LEU A 324 -18.27 -5.47 -16.41
N LYS A 325 -18.75 -5.67 -17.65
CA LYS A 325 -20.09 -5.19 -18.07
C LYS A 325 -21.24 -5.98 -17.46
N SER A 326 -21.06 -7.28 -17.22
CA SER A 326 -22.09 -8.13 -16.60
C SER A 326 -22.23 -7.86 -15.08
N MET A 327 -21.13 -7.53 -14.39
CA MET A 327 -21.15 -7.27 -12.94
C MET A 327 -21.72 -5.90 -12.53
N LYS A 328 -21.68 -4.88 -13.40
CA LYS A 328 -22.40 -3.60 -13.17
C LYS A 328 -23.93 -3.77 -13.08
N LYS A 329 -24.47 -4.94 -13.47
CA LYS A 329 -25.89 -5.27 -13.39
C LYS A 329 -26.27 -6.15 -12.21
N LEU A 330 -25.31 -6.64 -11.42
CA LEU A 330 -25.57 -7.63 -10.37
C LEU A 330 -25.30 -7.15 -8.94
N PHE A 331 -24.71 -5.96 -8.74
CA PHE A 331 -24.52 -5.38 -7.41
C PHE A 331 -24.61 -3.85 -7.41
#